data_AF-A0A937C1T9-F1
#
_entry.id   AF-A0A937C1T9-F1
#
_cell.length_a   1.000
_cell.length_b   1.000
_cell.length_c   1.000
_cell.angle_alpha   90.00
_cell.angle_beta   90.00
_cell.angle_gamma   90.00
#
_symmetry.space_group_name_H-M   'P 1'
#
loop_
_entity.id
_entity.type
_entity.pdbx_description
1 polymer ?
#
loop_
_entity_poly.entity_id
_entity_poly.type
_entity_poly.pdbx_seq_one_letter_code
_entity_poly.pdbx_strand_id
1 'polypeptide(L)' 'MIEEYEKKKRKDVSLMRSILDYGMGILIIGAGVIFLFRNKLKIEMLGDGPPTDLDKIFGGICLLYGCWRIYRGYKKNYFR' A
#
# COMPACT_ATOMS: atom_id res chain seq x y z
N MET A 1 -20.56 -31.97 -0.10
CA MET A 1 -19.34 -32.06 -0.94
C MET A 1 -19.16 -30.83 -1.84
N ILE A 2 -20.10 -30.49 -2.72
CA ILE A 2 -19.96 -29.35 -3.65
C ILE A 2 -19.97 -27.98 -2.93
N GLU A 3 -20.86 -27.79 -1.96
CA GLU A 3 -20.98 -26.52 -1.21
C GLU A 3 -19.74 -26.18 -0.34
N GLU A 4 -19.07 -27.20 0.21
CA GLU A 4 -17.83 -26.97 0.99
C GLU A 4 -16.67 -26.55 0.08
N TYR A 5 -16.59 -27.12 -1.12
CA TYR A 5 -15.60 -26.74 -2.13
C TYR A 5 -15.80 -25.30 -2.60
N GLU A 6 -17.04 -24.88 -2.83
CA GLU A 6 -17.39 -23.50 -3.18
C GLU A 6 -17.07 -22.52 -2.05
N LYS A 7 -17.37 -22.86 -0.80
CA LYS A 7 -17.04 -22.02 0.38
C LYS A 7 -15.55 -21.81 0.53
N LYS A 8 -14.74 -22.86 0.35
CA LYS A 8 -13.27 -22.77 0.46
C LYS A 8 -12.69 -21.87 -0.63
N LYS A 9 -13.12 -22.06 -1.87
CA LYS A 9 -12.75 -21.22 -3.02
C LYS A 9 -13.11 -19.74 -2.81
N ARG A 10 -14.29 -19.44 -2.27
CA ARG A 10 -14.70 -18.05 -1.98
C ARG A 10 -13.87 -17.41 -0.86
N LYS A 11 -13.47 -18.18 0.15
CA LYS A 11 -12.54 -17.73 1.21
C LYS A 11 -11.15 -17.42 0.67
N ASP A 12 -10.61 -18.30 -0.16
CA ASP A 12 -9.26 -18.12 -0.72
C ASP A 12 -9.20 -16.90 -1.65
N VAL A 13 -10.22 -16.73 -2.51
CA VAL A 13 -10.31 -15.56 -3.40
C VAL A 13 -10.46 -14.25 -2.62
N SER A 14 -11.21 -14.24 -1.51
CA SER A 14 -11.37 -13.03 -0.69
C SER A 14 -10.09 -12.68 0.09
N LEU A 15 -9.36 -13.69 0.57
CA LEU A 15 -8.04 -13.52 1.19
C LEU A 15 -7.02 -12.96 0.20
N MET A 16 -6.96 -13.52 -1.01
CA MET A 16 -6.06 -13.05 -2.06
C MET A 16 -6.34 -11.59 -2.43
N ARG A 17 -7.62 -11.21 -2.51
CA ARG A 17 -8.04 -9.82 -2.77
C ARG A 17 -7.65 -8.87 -1.64
N SER A 18 -7.78 -9.32 -0.40
CA SER A 18 -7.41 -8.55 0.78
C SER A 18 -5.89 -8.34 0.84
N ILE A 19 -5.10 -9.39 0.60
CA ILE A 19 -3.63 -9.31 0.56
C ILE A 19 -3.18 -8.34 -0.54
N LEU A 20 -3.81 -8.37 -1.71
CA LEU A 20 -3.52 -7.41 -2.78
C LEU A 20 -3.85 -5.97 -2.37
N ASP A 21 -4.95 -5.73 -1.66
CA ASP A 21 -5.31 -4.38 -1.18
C ASP A 21 -4.36 -3.86 -0.10
N TYR A 22 -3.96 -4.70 0.85
CA TYR A 22 -2.95 -4.35 1.86
C TYR A 22 -1.57 -4.17 1.26
N GLY A 23 -1.16 -5.09 0.38
CA GLY A 23 0.13 -5.03 -0.32
C GLY A 23 0.26 -3.76 -1.14
N MET A 24 -0.78 -3.40 -1.90
CA MET A 24 -0.80 -2.14 -2.65
C MET A 24 -0.78 -0.91 -1.73
N GLY A 25 -1.44 -0.95 -0.56
CA GLY A 25 -1.35 0.12 0.43
C GLY A 25 0.06 0.29 0.97
N ILE A 26 0.72 -0.81 1.35
CA ILE A 26 2.10 -0.82 1.85
C ILE A 26 3.09 -0.33 0.78
N LEU A 27 2.93 -0.77 -0.47
CA LEU A 27 3.77 -0.31 -1.59
C LEU A 27 3.65 1.20 -1.81
N ILE A 28 2.42 1.74 -1.75
CA ILE A 28 2.18 3.18 -1.93
C ILE A 28 2.77 3.98 -0.76
N ILE A 29 2.59 3.51 0.48
CA ILE A 29 3.22 4.14 1.65
C ILE A 29 4.74 4.09 1.52
N GLY A 30 5.30 2.93 1.19
CA GLY A 30 6.74 2.75 1.00
C GLY A 30 7.31 3.71 -0.04
N ALA A 31 6.64 3.85 -1.18
CA ALA A 31 7.00 4.85 -2.18
C ALA A 31 6.95 6.28 -1.61
N GLY A 32 5.87 6.66 -0.91
CA GLY A 32 5.74 7.98 -0.30
C GLY A 32 6.84 8.29 0.73
N VAL A 33 7.19 7.30 1.57
CA VAL A 33 8.31 7.40 2.52
C VAL A 33 9.62 7.59 1.79
N ILE A 34 9.89 6.81 0.73
CA ILE A 34 11.12 6.93 -0.07
C ILE A 34 11.23 8.33 -0.69
N PHE A 35 10.14 8.86 -1.26
CA PHE A 35 10.14 10.21 -1.83
C PHE A 35 10.37 11.31 -0.79
N LEU A 36 9.79 11.19 0.40
CA LEU A 36 9.97 12.16 1.49
C LEU A 36 11.36 12.07 2.14
N PHE A 37 11.89 10.87 2.31
CA PHE A 37 13.17 10.60 2.98
C PHE A 37 14.34 10.45 2.01
N ARG A 38 14.16 10.65 0.69
CA ARG A 38 15.23 10.59 -0.32
C ARG A 38 16.42 11.47 0.06
N ASN A 39 16.14 12.64 0.62
CA ASN A 39 17.16 13.61 1.06
C ASN A 39 18.02 13.08 2.23
N LYS A 40 17.46 12.23 3.09
CA LYS A 40 18.17 11.60 4.22
C LYS A 40 18.90 10.33 3.79
N LEU A 41 18.31 9.57 2.86
CA LEU A 41 18.84 8.30 2.40
C LEU A 41 19.92 8.45 1.31
N LYS A 42 20.20 9.67 0.83
CA LYS A 42 21.14 9.96 -0.27
C LYS A 42 21.02 8.93 -1.40
N ILE A 43 19.78 8.63 -1.78
CA ILE A 43 19.52 7.65 -2.84
C ILE A 43 19.85 8.34 -4.17
N GLU A 44 21.09 8.18 -4.61
CA GLU A 44 21.61 8.71 -5.89
C GLU A 44 20.75 8.25 -7.09
N MET A 45 20.00 7.13 -6.95
CA MET A 45 19.12 6.62 -8.01
C MET A 45 17.95 7.56 -8.38
N LEU A 46 17.57 8.53 -7.54
CA LEU A 46 16.47 9.47 -7.82
C LEU A 46 16.96 10.87 -8.24
N GLY A 47 18.28 11.06 -8.41
CA GLY A 47 18.91 12.30 -8.85
C GLY A 47 19.53 13.12 -7.72
N ASP A 48 20.65 13.76 -8.03
CA ASP A 48 21.52 14.49 -7.09
C ASP A 48 20.95 15.81 -6.54
N GLY A 49 19.73 16.18 -6.94
CA GLY A 49 19.07 17.41 -6.52
C GLY A 49 18.27 17.29 -5.22
N PRO A 50 18.05 18.40 -4.48
CA PRO A 50 17.11 18.41 -3.36
C PRO A 50 15.71 17.98 -3.82
N PRO A 51 14.90 17.37 -2.94
CA PRO A 51 13.53 17.02 -3.29
C PRO A 51 12.77 18.29 -3.69
N THR A 52 12.23 18.28 -4.90
CA THR A 52 11.39 19.35 -5.43
C THR A 52 10.15 19.45 -4.55
N ASP A 53 9.52 20.61 -4.46
CA ASP A 53 8.26 20.75 -3.71
C ASP A 53 7.19 19.75 -4.19
N LEU A 54 7.23 19.39 -5.47
CA LEU A 54 6.41 18.32 -6.06
C LEU A 54 6.67 16.94 -5.44
N ASP A 55 7.93 16.57 -5.17
CA ASP A 55 8.29 15.28 -4.56
C ASP A 55 7.75 15.17 -3.13
N LYS A 56 7.79 16.27 -2.39
CA LYS A 56 7.25 16.35 -1.03
C LYS A 56 5.72 16.26 -1.03
N ILE A 57 5.06 16.98 -1.93
CA ILE A 57 3.59 16.94 -2.09
C ILE A 57 3.15 15.54 -2.51
N PHE A 58 3.82 14.94 -3.50
CA PHE A 58 3.52 13.60 -3.99
C PHE A 58 3.74 12.55 -2.89
N GLY A 59 4.85 12.62 -2.17
CA GLY A 59 5.12 11.73 -1.04
C GLY A 59 4.08 11.85 0.08
N GLY A 60 3.64 13.08 0.38
CA GLY A 60 2.55 13.33 1.33
C GLY A 60 1.21 12.74 0.90
N ILE A 61 0.84 12.88 -0.38
CA ILE A 61 -0.38 12.30 -0.96
C ILE A 61 -0.31 10.76 -0.94
N CYS A 62 0.84 10.18 -1.30
CA CYS A 62 1.05 8.74 -1.23
C CYS A 62 0.91 8.21 0.19
N LEU A 63 1.46 8.90 1.19
CA LEU A 63 1.27 8.52 2.60
C LEU A 63 -0.21 8.59 3.00
N LEU A 64 -0.89 9.69 2.72
CA LEU A 64 -2.31 9.86 3.06
C LEU A 64 -3.20 8.79 2.39
N TYR A 65 -3.03 8.59 1.09
CA TYR A 65 -3.82 7.62 0.33
C TYR A 65 -3.48 6.17 0.70
N GLY A 66 -2.20 5.87 0.90
CA GLY A 66 -1.72 4.57 1.35
C GLY A 66 -2.26 4.21 2.74
N CYS A 67 -2.20 5.15 3.69
CA CYS A 67 -2.79 5.00 5.02
C CYS A 67 -4.30 4.78 4.96
N TRP A 68 -5.01 5.55 4.13
CA TRP A 68 -6.44 5.35 3.90
C TRP A 68 -6.75 3.95 3.33
N ARG A 69 -5.92 3.46 2.41
CA ARG A 69 -6.09 2.14 1.78
C ARG A 69 -5.88 1.00 2.78
N ILE A 70 -4.88 1.13 3.65
CA ILE A 70 -4.65 0.18 4.75
C ILE A 70 -5.79 0.24 5.77
N TYR A 71 -6.24 1.44 6.15
CA TYR A 71 -7.38 1.60 7.06
C TYR A 71 -8.67 0.99 6.51
N ARG A 72 -8.94 1.18 5.20
CA ARG A 72 -10.05 0.52 4.50
C ARG A 72 -9.90 -1.00 4.52
N GLY A 73 -8.69 -1.51 4.33
CA GLY A 73 -8.36 -2.93 4.45
C GLY A 73 -8.64 -3.47 5.86
N TYR A 74 -8.23 -2.73 6.91
CA TYR A 74 -8.40 -3.12 8.32
C TYR A 74 -9.86 -3.13 8.75
N LYS A 75 -10.63 -2.13 8.31
CA LYS A 75 -12.07 -2.06 8.61
C LYS A 75 -12.87 -3.15 7.90
N LYS A 76 -12.41 -3.60 6.73
CA LYS A 76 -12.88 -4.83 6.10
C LYS A 76 -12.18 -6.02 6.76
N ASN A 77 -12.48 -6.26 8.03
CA ASN A 77 -12.25 -7.57 8.64
C ASN A 77 -13.10 -8.61 7.87
N TYR A 78 -12.50 -9.16 6.81
CA TYR A 78 -12.92 -10.40 6.14
C TYR A 78 -12.78 -11.61 7.08
N PHE A 79 -12.15 -11.43 8.24
CA PHE A 79 -12.10 -12.36 9.35
C PHE A 79 -13.32 -12.15 10.27
N ARG A 80 -14.51 -12.48 9.76
CA ARG A 80 -15.64 -12.90 10.59
C ARG A 80 -16.23 -14.18 10.01
#